data_AF-A0A7R9YBZ5-F1
#
_entry.id   AF-A0A7R9YBZ5-F1
#
_cell.length_a   1.000
_cell.length_b   1.000
_cell.length_c   1.000
_cell.angle_alpha   90.00
_cell.angle_beta   90.00
_cell.angle_gamma   90.00
#
_symmetry.space_group_name_H-M   'P 1'
#
loop_
_entity.id
_entity.type
_entity.pdbx_description
1 polymer ?
#
loop_
_entity_poly.entity_id
_entity_poly.type
_entity_poly.pdbx_seq_one_letter_code
_entity_poly.pdbx_strand_id
1 'polypeptide(L)'
;GRFGRMPFAPGEEPAGVLGLMLATIGTALALVATRLAFPLLFPRVESVVGSARKASSDAVVLAGSYNPAHRGHLSMLRFLSERHDKVYAAIGFNPNKKYEASPEERRAILKRCLQVEGIENVEVALVEGYIWRFAMAKGCTKFYRGIRSWELDGKEERHLHFLNQIGPIMYGPRWPLPTTFLLGDPQYNHISSTIVRDKAKLGEDLSDFVPSEVAEDITRIYSRGVTNGSQESSETSATQ
;
A
#
# COMPACT_ATOMS: atom_id res chain seq x y z
N GLY A 1 21.60 3.10 86.20
CA GLY A 1 20.32 2.55 85.72
C GLY A 1 20.53 1.95 84.34
N ARG A 2 20.05 0.72 84.13
CA ARG A 2 20.24 -0.13 82.95
C ARG A 2 19.90 0.59 81.63
N PHE A 3 20.85 0.65 80.69
CA PHE A 3 20.53 0.80 79.27
C PHE A 3 20.41 -0.59 78.65
N GLY A 4 19.18 -1.00 78.37
CA GLY A 4 18.89 -2.25 77.66
C GLY A 4 19.25 -2.12 76.19
N ARG A 5 20.16 -2.97 75.71
CA ARG A 5 20.29 -3.30 74.28
C ARG A 5 19.06 -4.11 73.88
N MET A 6 18.29 -3.64 72.90
CA MET A 6 17.38 -4.52 72.16
C MET A 6 18.20 -5.38 71.19
N PRO A 7 17.90 -6.69 71.04
CA PRO A 7 18.49 -7.51 70.02
C PRO A 7 17.80 -7.22 68.68
N PHE A 8 18.57 -6.91 67.65
CA PHE A 8 18.10 -7.08 66.28
C PHE A 8 17.98 -8.58 66.00
N ALA A 9 16.80 -9.03 65.59
CA ALA A 9 16.59 -10.39 65.11
C ALA A 9 17.29 -10.56 63.74
N PRO A 10 18.04 -11.65 63.49
CA PRO A 10 18.56 -11.96 62.17
C PRO A 10 17.49 -12.72 61.39
N GLY A 11 17.02 -12.19 60.26
CA GLY A 11 16.14 -12.97 59.38
C GLY A 11 15.20 -12.26 58.42
N GLU A 12 15.28 -10.94 58.23
CA GLU A 12 14.49 -10.28 57.17
C GLU A 12 15.35 -10.04 55.92
N GLU A 13 15.37 -11.04 55.04
CA GLU A 13 15.80 -10.90 53.64
C GLU A 13 15.02 -9.75 52.96
N PRO A 14 15.64 -8.94 52.08
CA PRO A 14 15.00 -7.78 51.46
C PRO A 14 14.09 -8.21 50.30
N ALA A 15 13.01 -8.94 50.60
CA ALA A 15 12.00 -9.36 49.63
C ALA A 15 11.37 -8.16 48.89
N GLY A 16 11.34 -6.98 49.52
CA GLY A 16 10.80 -5.75 48.92
C GLY A 16 11.65 -5.15 47.80
N VAL A 17 12.98 -5.27 47.86
CA VAL A 17 13.88 -4.66 46.87
C VAL A 17 13.94 -5.49 45.59
N LEU A 18 13.96 -6.81 45.73
CA LEU A 18 13.93 -7.73 44.58
C LEU A 18 12.58 -7.65 43.84
N GLY A 19 11.47 -7.53 44.57
CA GLY A 19 10.13 -7.33 43.98
C GLY A 19 10.02 -6.03 43.18
N LEU A 20 10.60 -4.93 43.69
CA LEU A 20 10.61 -3.64 43.00
C LEU A 20 11.50 -3.63 41.74
N MET A 21 12.65 -4.31 41.79
CA MET A 21 13.55 -4.51 40.64
C MET A 21 12.88 -5.36 39.54
N LEU A 22 12.21 -6.46 39.91
CA LEU A 22 11.51 -7.30 38.93
C LEU A 22 10.31 -6.57 38.30
N ALA A 23 9.58 -5.76 39.09
CA ALA A 23 8.48 -4.96 38.57
C ALA A 23 8.94 -3.88 37.57
N THR A 24 10.08 -3.22 37.85
CA THR A 24 10.66 -2.20 36.96
C THR A 24 11.25 -2.81 35.68
N ILE A 25 11.92 -3.96 35.78
CA ILE A 25 12.38 -4.72 34.61
C ILE A 25 11.18 -5.18 33.77
N GLY A 26 10.12 -5.68 34.40
CA GLY A 26 8.90 -6.11 33.72
C GLY A 26 8.18 -4.97 32.98
N THR A 27 8.08 -3.78 33.60
CA THR A 27 7.51 -2.59 32.95
C THR A 27 8.39 -2.06 31.82
N ALA A 28 9.73 -2.07 31.99
CA ALA A 28 10.66 -1.71 30.92
C ALA A 28 10.56 -2.68 29.73
N LEU A 29 10.48 -3.99 30.00
CA LEU A 29 10.27 -5.01 28.96
C LEU A 29 8.93 -4.80 28.24
N ALA A 30 7.86 -4.53 28.99
CA ALA A 30 6.54 -4.26 28.42
C ALA A 30 6.55 -3.00 27.55
N LEU A 31 7.21 -1.91 27.97
CA LEU A 31 7.33 -0.68 27.17
C LEU A 31 8.16 -0.89 25.90
N VAL A 32 9.26 -1.65 25.99
CA VAL A 32 10.08 -2.00 24.83
C VAL A 32 9.30 -2.91 23.88
N ALA A 33 8.64 -3.95 24.39
CA ALA A 33 7.79 -4.83 23.60
C ALA A 33 6.65 -4.06 22.94
N THR A 34 6.01 -3.13 23.65
CA THR A 34 4.95 -2.27 23.09
C THR A 34 5.53 -1.37 22.01
N ARG A 35 6.69 -0.73 22.23
CA ARG A 35 7.35 0.14 21.23
C ARG A 35 7.82 -0.62 19.99
N LEU A 36 8.22 -1.88 20.14
CA LEU A 36 8.59 -2.77 19.04
C LEU A 36 7.36 -3.34 18.32
N ALA A 37 6.27 -3.60 19.04
CA ALA A 37 5.00 -4.08 18.49
C ALA A 37 4.12 -2.96 17.92
N PHE A 38 4.32 -1.71 18.34
CA PHE A 38 3.48 -0.59 17.91
C PHE A 38 3.53 -0.36 16.40
N PRO A 39 4.69 -0.38 15.71
CA PRO A 39 4.74 -0.31 14.25
C PRO A 39 4.17 -1.55 13.56
N LEU A 40 4.07 -2.69 14.25
CA LEU A 40 3.45 -3.91 13.73
C LEU A 40 1.90 -3.82 13.79
N LEU A 41 1.36 -3.23 14.85
CA LEU A 41 -0.09 -3.13 15.07
C LEU A 41 -0.70 -1.86 14.45
N PHE A 42 0.07 -0.77 14.40
CA PHE A 42 -0.38 0.54 13.94
C PHE A 42 0.57 1.05 12.86
N PRO A 43 0.33 0.66 11.59
CA PRO A 43 1.17 1.11 10.49
C PRO A 43 1.04 2.63 10.33
N ARG A 44 2.14 3.28 9.94
CA ARG A 44 2.19 4.73 9.82
C ARG A 44 1.28 5.19 8.69
N VAL A 45 0.37 6.10 9.00
CA VAL A 45 -0.43 6.84 8.01
C VAL A 45 0.22 8.22 7.87
N GLU A 46 0.72 8.53 6.68
CA GLU A 46 1.23 9.87 6.36
C GLU A 46 0.20 10.60 5.51
N SER A 47 -0.11 11.84 5.89
CA SER A 47 -0.99 12.70 5.11
C SER A 47 -0.26 13.20 3.86
N VAL A 48 -0.98 13.21 2.74
CA VAL A 48 -0.51 13.73 1.44
C VAL A 48 -0.22 15.26 1.47
N VAL A 49 -0.61 15.93 2.55
CA VAL A 49 -0.44 17.37 2.73
C VAL A 49 0.79 17.61 3.62
N GLY A 50 1.89 18.13 3.05
CA GLY A 50 3.09 18.54 3.80
C GLY A 50 4.40 18.32 3.04
N SER A 51 5.15 19.40 2.83
CA SER A 51 6.46 19.44 2.16
C SER A 51 7.59 19.27 3.18
N ALA A 52 8.52 18.35 2.93
CA ALA A 52 9.87 18.41 3.50
C ALA A 52 10.89 17.62 2.66
N ARG A 53 12.12 18.14 2.71
CA ARG A 53 13.28 17.96 1.82
C ARG A 53 13.84 16.54 1.70
N LYS A 54 14.48 16.33 0.54
CA LYS A 54 15.13 15.12 0.03
C LYS A 54 16.48 14.81 0.70
N ALA A 55 16.72 13.54 1.02
CA ALA A 55 18.06 12.98 1.34
C ALA A 55 18.35 11.78 0.41
N SER A 56 19.64 11.45 0.25
CA SER A 56 20.26 10.58 -0.78
C SER A 56 19.45 9.41 -1.35
N SER A 57 19.42 9.31 -2.69
CA SER A 57 18.78 8.28 -3.54
C SER A 57 17.60 7.56 -2.88
N ASP A 58 16.58 8.33 -2.54
CA ASP A 58 15.38 7.83 -1.89
C ASP A 58 14.44 7.22 -2.93
N ALA A 59 14.64 5.92 -3.19
CA ALA A 59 13.78 5.13 -4.05
C ALA A 59 12.64 4.50 -3.26
N VAL A 60 11.42 4.59 -3.74
CA VAL A 60 10.24 4.02 -3.06
C VAL A 60 9.35 3.27 -4.04
N VAL A 61 8.44 2.45 -3.53
CA VAL A 61 7.50 1.70 -4.36
C VAL A 61 6.06 1.95 -3.93
N LEU A 62 5.19 2.32 -4.88
CA LEU A 62 3.74 2.33 -4.71
C LEU A 62 3.15 1.11 -5.41
N ALA A 63 2.76 0.13 -4.61
CA ALA A 63 2.20 -1.12 -5.10
C ALA A 63 0.70 -0.96 -5.40
N GLY A 64 0.24 -1.44 -6.55
CA GLY A 64 -1.16 -1.40 -6.94
C GLY A 64 -1.50 -2.39 -8.04
N SER A 65 -2.79 -2.66 -8.26
CA SER A 65 -3.22 -3.44 -9.43
C SER A 65 -3.32 -2.58 -10.69
N TYR A 66 -3.62 -1.28 -10.54
CA TYR A 66 -3.77 -0.30 -11.62
C TYR A 66 -4.64 -0.81 -12.78
N ASN A 67 -5.85 -1.29 -12.48
CA ASN A 67 -6.73 -1.98 -13.44
C ASN A 67 -8.09 -1.27 -13.67
N PRO A 68 -8.14 -0.10 -14.34
CA PRO A 68 -7.01 0.73 -14.76
C PRO A 68 -6.53 1.69 -13.67
N ALA A 69 -5.44 2.40 -13.93
CA ALA A 69 -5.07 3.58 -13.16
C ALA A 69 -6.12 4.70 -13.32
N HIS A 70 -6.24 5.56 -12.32
CA HIS A 70 -7.22 6.67 -12.29
C HIS A 70 -6.66 7.85 -11.49
N ARG A 71 -7.35 9.00 -11.48
CA ARG A 71 -6.88 10.24 -10.83
C ARG A 71 -6.44 10.05 -9.37
N GLY A 72 -7.18 9.27 -8.58
CA GLY A 72 -6.74 8.90 -7.22
C GLY A 72 -5.37 8.20 -7.15
N HIS A 73 -5.03 7.31 -8.10
CA HIS A 73 -3.68 6.73 -8.17
C HIS A 73 -2.64 7.77 -8.59
N LEU A 74 -2.99 8.62 -9.56
CA LEU A 74 -2.09 9.65 -10.09
C LEU A 74 -1.77 10.72 -9.04
N SER A 75 -2.72 11.08 -8.18
CA SER A 75 -2.46 12.02 -7.09
C SER A 75 -1.47 11.46 -6.07
N MET A 76 -1.57 10.18 -5.72
CA MET A 76 -0.61 9.50 -4.86
C MET A 76 0.79 9.39 -5.51
N LEU A 77 0.84 9.07 -6.81
CA LEU A 77 2.11 9.02 -7.54
C LEU A 77 2.76 10.40 -7.66
N ARG A 78 1.96 11.46 -7.90
CA ARG A 78 2.43 12.84 -7.89
C ARG A 78 2.97 13.23 -6.52
N PHE A 79 2.22 12.95 -5.45
CA PHE A 79 2.67 13.22 -4.08
C PHE A 79 4.03 12.58 -3.76
N LEU A 80 4.21 11.31 -4.15
CA LEU A 80 5.48 10.61 -3.96
C LEU A 80 6.58 11.16 -4.88
N SER A 81 6.25 11.51 -6.13
CA SER A 81 7.20 12.04 -7.12
C SER A 81 7.89 13.33 -6.64
N GLU A 82 7.18 14.16 -5.87
CA GLU A 82 7.70 15.41 -5.32
C GLU A 82 8.63 15.20 -4.11
N ARG A 83 8.55 14.04 -3.46
CA ARG A 83 9.22 13.75 -2.17
C ARG A 83 10.37 12.77 -2.27
N HIS A 84 10.40 11.98 -3.33
CA HIS A 84 11.37 10.92 -3.53
C HIS A 84 12.20 11.15 -4.79
N ASP A 85 13.41 10.58 -4.83
CA ASP A 85 14.26 10.62 -6.03
C ASP A 85 13.67 9.78 -7.14
N LYS A 86 13.19 8.60 -6.78
CA LYS A 86 12.67 7.60 -7.71
C LYS A 86 11.44 6.95 -7.11
N VAL A 87 10.38 6.85 -7.89
CA VAL A 87 9.17 6.13 -7.49
C VAL A 87 8.96 4.96 -8.44
N TYR A 88 8.74 3.77 -7.92
CA TYR A 88 8.31 2.62 -8.70
C TYR A 88 6.80 2.44 -8.55
N ALA A 89 6.05 2.63 -9.62
CA ALA A 89 4.66 2.21 -9.68
C ALA A 89 4.61 0.72 -10.02
N ALA A 90 4.56 -0.11 -8.98
CA ALA A 90 4.64 -1.55 -9.11
C ALA A 90 3.26 -2.17 -9.36
N ILE A 91 3.05 -2.68 -10.57
CA ILE A 91 1.86 -3.39 -10.99
C ILE A 91 1.96 -4.83 -10.50
N GLY A 92 1.23 -5.12 -9.42
CA GLY A 92 1.11 -6.45 -8.87
C GLY A 92 0.07 -7.31 -9.61
N PHE A 93 0.28 -8.62 -9.55
CA PHE A 93 -0.71 -9.62 -9.92
C PHE A 93 -1.22 -10.32 -8.67
N ASN A 94 -2.53 -10.25 -8.42
CA ASN A 94 -3.19 -11.01 -7.40
C ASN A 94 -3.94 -12.17 -8.07
N PRO A 95 -3.52 -13.43 -7.88
CA PRO A 95 -4.15 -14.59 -8.52
C PRO A 95 -5.63 -14.75 -8.16
N ASN A 96 -6.07 -14.17 -7.03
CA ASN A 96 -7.46 -14.21 -6.60
C ASN A 96 -8.35 -13.18 -7.32
N LYS A 97 -7.77 -12.28 -8.14
CA LYS A 97 -8.50 -11.24 -8.88
C LYS A 97 -8.48 -11.59 -10.37
N LYS A 98 -9.64 -11.48 -11.02
CA LYS A 98 -9.72 -11.53 -12.49
C LYS A 98 -9.35 -10.16 -13.05
N TYR A 99 -8.47 -10.15 -14.04
CA TYR A 99 -8.05 -8.95 -14.75
C TYR A 99 -8.58 -9.01 -16.18
N GLU A 100 -9.29 -7.96 -16.59
CA GLU A 100 -9.81 -7.79 -17.95
C GLU A 100 -8.74 -7.26 -18.91
N ALA A 101 -7.78 -6.51 -18.37
CA ALA A 101 -6.62 -6.00 -19.09
C ALA A 101 -5.37 -6.82 -18.74
N SER A 102 -4.51 -7.07 -19.73
CA SER A 102 -3.21 -7.72 -19.51
C SER A 102 -2.30 -6.86 -18.61
N PRO A 103 -1.28 -7.44 -17.96
CA PRO A 103 -0.26 -6.65 -17.26
C PRO A 103 0.35 -5.55 -18.14
N GLU A 104 0.64 -5.85 -19.40
CA GLU A 104 1.26 -4.95 -20.37
C GLU A 104 0.33 -3.78 -20.71
N GLU A 105 -0.97 -4.03 -20.83
CA GLU A 105 -1.98 -2.99 -21.07
C GLU A 105 -2.12 -2.05 -19.88
N ARG A 106 -2.17 -2.61 -18.66
CA ARG A 106 -2.17 -1.81 -17.42
C ARG A 106 -0.92 -0.94 -17.32
N ARG A 107 0.24 -1.48 -17.69
CA ARG A 107 1.50 -0.73 -17.78
C ARG A 107 1.42 0.38 -18.82
N ALA A 108 0.90 0.10 -20.00
CA ALA A 108 0.77 1.08 -21.07
C ALA A 108 -0.14 2.24 -20.67
N ILE A 109 -1.32 1.94 -20.11
CA ILE A 109 -2.24 2.95 -19.57
C ILE A 109 -1.54 3.81 -18.51
N LEU A 110 -0.92 3.19 -17.52
CA LEU A 110 -0.29 3.95 -16.43
C LEU A 110 0.87 4.82 -16.93
N LYS A 111 1.71 4.31 -17.84
CA LYS A 111 2.76 5.10 -18.47
C LYS A 111 2.20 6.30 -19.23
N ARG A 112 1.12 6.12 -19.98
CA ARG A 112 0.47 7.20 -20.72
C ARG A 112 -0.12 8.24 -19.77
N CYS A 113 -0.79 7.83 -18.69
CA CYS A 113 -1.26 8.76 -17.66
C CYS A 113 -0.12 9.58 -17.05
N LEU A 114 1.01 8.94 -16.70
CA LEU A 114 2.17 9.63 -16.13
C LEU A 114 2.77 10.64 -17.11
N GLN A 115 2.83 10.30 -18.39
CA GLN A 115 3.32 11.18 -19.45
C GLN A 115 2.43 12.42 -19.60
N VAL A 116 1.11 12.24 -19.64
CA VAL A 116 0.13 13.34 -19.75
C VAL A 116 0.21 14.26 -18.53
N GLU A 117 0.41 13.70 -17.34
CA GLU A 117 0.54 14.44 -16.09
C GLU A 117 1.93 15.06 -15.86
N GLY A 118 2.89 14.85 -16.79
CA GLY A 118 4.26 15.38 -16.70
C GLY A 118 5.08 14.80 -15.55
N ILE A 119 4.82 13.55 -15.14
CA ILE A 119 5.49 12.91 -14.01
C ILE A 119 6.64 12.01 -14.50
N GLU A 120 7.87 12.50 -14.41
CA GLU A 120 9.04 11.88 -15.07
C GLU A 120 9.82 10.88 -14.21
N ASN A 121 9.85 11.05 -12.89
CA ASN A 121 10.63 10.20 -11.98
C ASN A 121 9.86 8.96 -11.45
N VAL A 122 8.70 8.66 -12.03
CA VAL A 122 7.92 7.45 -11.75
C VAL A 122 8.19 6.39 -12.83
N GLU A 123 8.75 5.25 -12.43
CA GLU A 123 8.94 4.09 -13.30
C GLU A 123 7.85 3.04 -13.07
N VAL A 124 7.14 2.69 -14.13
CA VAL A 124 6.15 1.61 -14.08
C VAL A 124 6.82 0.26 -14.25
N ALA A 125 6.67 -0.62 -13.25
CA ALA A 125 7.24 -1.95 -13.25
C ALA A 125 6.15 -3.02 -13.14
N LEU A 126 6.27 -4.08 -13.96
CA LEU A 126 5.52 -5.31 -13.76
C LEU A 126 6.25 -6.14 -12.73
N VAL A 127 5.53 -6.61 -11.73
CA VAL A 127 6.11 -7.41 -10.66
C VAL A 127 5.61 -8.84 -10.77
N GLU A 128 6.55 -9.73 -11.03
CA GLU A 128 6.35 -11.17 -10.92
C GLU A 128 6.75 -11.65 -9.51
N GLY A 129 5.90 -12.50 -8.92
CA GLY A 129 6.13 -13.01 -7.57
C GLY A 129 5.93 -11.94 -6.48
N TYR A 130 6.79 -11.98 -5.45
CA TYR A 130 6.62 -11.14 -4.26
C TYR A 130 7.13 -9.72 -4.46
N ILE A 131 6.27 -8.75 -4.20
CA ILE A 131 6.60 -7.33 -4.39
C ILE A 131 7.73 -6.85 -3.49
N TRP A 132 7.86 -7.39 -2.28
CA TRP A 132 8.98 -7.08 -1.39
C TRP A 132 10.33 -7.47 -1.98
N ARG A 133 10.41 -8.55 -2.77
CA ARG A 133 11.66 -8.93 -3.47
C ARG A 133 12.02 -7.91 -4.53
N PHE A 134 11.03 -7.47 -5.32
CA PHE A 134 11.22 -6.42 -6.32
C PHE A 134 11.72 -5.13 -5.67
N ALA A 135 11.06 -4.68 -4.61
CA ALA A 135 11.42 -3.44 -3.92
C ALA A 135 12.85 -3.49 -3.35
N MET A 136 13.23 -4.61 -2.73
CA MET A 136 14.59 -4.81 -2.25
C MET A 136 15.61 -4.82 -3.39
N ALA A 137 15.33 -5.52 -4.50
CA ALA A 137 16.23 -5.58 -5.65
C ALA A 137 16.43 -4.20 -6.31
N LYS A 138 15.43 -3.32 -6.23
CA LYS A 138 15.48 -1.93 -6.72
C LYS A 138 16.06 -0.94 -5.69
N GLY A 139 16.47 -1.40 -4.51
CA GLY A 139 17.01 -0.56 -3.45
C GLY A 139 15.97 0.38 -2.82
N CYS A 140 14.68 0.02 -2.87
CA CYS A 140 13.64 0.85 -2.29
C CYS A 140 13.77 0.90 -0.76
N THR A 141 13.54 2.06 -0.17
CA THR A 141 13.62 2.32 1.26
C THR A 141 12.27 2.13 1.97
N LYS A 142 11.17 2.27 1.22
CA LYS A 142 9.79 2.22 1.75
C LYS A 142 8.82 1.58 0.77
N PHE A 143 7.80 0.95 1.36
CA PHE A 143 6.57 0.54 0.70
C PHE A 143 5.47 1.54 0.92
N TYR A 144 4.81 1.96 -0.15
CA TYR A 144 3.58 2.72 -0.10
C TYR A 144 2.40 1.89 -0.59
N ARG A 145 1.27 2.07 0.07
CA ARG A 145 -0.03 1.51 -0.30
C ARG A 145 -1.09 2.60 -0.19
N GLY A 146 -1.94 2.71 -1.20
CA GLY A 146 -3.05 3.66 -1.19
C GLY A 146 -4.29 3.06 -0.53
N ILE A 147 -4.96 3.86 0.31
CA ILE A 147 -6.27 3.55 0.90
C ILE A 147 -7.20 4.75 0.73
N ARG A 148 -8.49 4.50 0.51
CA ARG A 148 -9.52 5.57 0.54
C ARG A 148 -10.03 5.78 1.96
N SER A 149 -10.24 4.67 2.68
CA SER A 149 -10.57 4.67 4.09
C SER A 149 -10.14 3.35 4.73
N TRP A 150 -9.95 3.35 6.04
CA TRP A 150 -9.55 2.13 6.76
C TRP A 150 -10.69 1.12 6.88
N GLU A 151 -11.92 1.62 6.86
CA GLU A 151 -13.15 0.83 6.90
C GLU A 151 -13.35 0.03 5.61
N LEU A 152 -13.09 0.66 4.45
CA LEU A 152 -13.29 0.04 3.14
C LEU A 152 -12.12 -0.87 2.75
N ASP A 153 -10.89 -0.34 2.82
CA ASP A 153 -9.73 -0.99 2.20
C ASP A 153 -8.82 -1.68 3.26
N GLY A 154 -8.93 -1.31 4.53
CA GLY A 154 -7.98 -1.69 5.57
C GLY A 154 -7.89 -3.20 5.84
N LYS A 155 -8.94 -3.99 5.60
CA LYS A 155 -8.89 -5.45 5.81
C LYS A 155 -7.96 -6.14 4.81
N GLU A 156 -8.08 -5.82 3.52
CA GLU A 156 -7.21 -6.38 2.47
C GLU A 156 -5.77 -5.87 2.66
N GLU A 157 -5.63 -4.58 2.95
CA GLU A 157 -4.33 -3.93 3.11
C GLU A 157 -3.53 -4.42 4.32
N ARG A 158 -4.18 -4.67 5.47
CA ARG A 158 -3.51 -5.26 6.64
C ARG A 158 -2.98 -6.67 6.33
N HIS A 159 -3.74 -7.46 5.57
CA HIS A 159 -3.29 -8.80 5.17
C HIS A 159 -2.05 -8.73 4.26
N LEU A 160 -2.07 -7.86 3.25
CA LEU A 160 -0.92 -7.67 2.35
C LEU A 160 0.30 -7.11 3.08
N HIS A 161 0.10 -6.19 4.02
CA HIS A 161 1.15 -5.67 4.88
C HIS A 161 1.83 -6.78 5.70
N PHE A 162 1.05 -7.65 6.34
CA PHE A 162 1.56 -8.79 7.07
C PHE A 162 2.42 -9.71 6.18
N LEU A 163 1.97 -10.00 4.96
CA LEU A 163 2.75 -10.81 3.99
C LEU A 163 4.07 -10.13 3.61
N ASN A 164 4.08 -8.81 3.43
CA ASN A 164 5.30 -8.05 3.12
C ASN A 164 6.26 -7.93 4.31
N GLN A 165 5.77 -8.09 5.55
CA GLN A 165 6.62 -8.14 6.74
C GLN A 165 7.18 -9.53 7.00
N ILE A 166 6.33 -10.56 6.98
CA ILE A 166 6.72 -11.94 7.29
C ILE A 166 7.52 -12.56 6.16
N GLY A 167 7.18 -12.26 4.89
CA GLY A 167 7.86 -12.82 3.72
C GLY A 167 9.38 -12.66 3.76
N PRO A 168 9.91 -11.43 3.91
CA PRO A 168 11.34 -11.18 4.07
C PRO A 168 11.99 -11.89 5.25
N ILE A 169 11.28 -12.08 6.36
CA ILE A 169 11.80 -12.75 7.55
C ILE A 169 11.91 -14.26 7.33
N MET A 170 10.88 -14.86 6.72
CA MET A 170 10.78 -16.30 6.54
C MET A 170 11.58 -16.81 5.33
N TYR A 171 11.65 -16.01 4.27
CA TYR A 171 12.18 -16.43 2.96
C TYR A 171 13.27 -15.50 2.42
N GLY A 172 13.62 -14.44 3.14
CA GLY A 172 14.60 -13.45 2.72
C GLY A 172 15.80 -13.33 3.67
N PRO A 173 16.92 -12.75 3.21
CA PRO A 173 18.10 -12.54 4.05
C PRO A 173 18.09 -11.16 4.76
N ARG A 174 16.98 -10.42 4.75
CA ARG A 174 16.93 -8.99 5.10
C ARG A 174 15.66 -8.62 5.87
N TRP A 175 15.78 -7.56 6.67
CA TRP A 175 14.66 -6.96 7.40
C TRP A 175 13.58 -6.43 6.42
N PRO A 176 12.28 -6.58 6.73
CA PRO A 176 11.21 -6.09 5.87
C PRO A 176 11.26 -4.57 5.71
N LEU A 177 10.89 -4.12 4.51
CA LEU A 177 10.76 -2.70 4.23
C LEU A 177 9.53 -2.13 4.96
N PRO A 178 9.65 -0.95 5.59
CA PRO A 178 8.51 -0.32 6.25
C PRO A 178 7.40 -0.03 5.24
N THR A 179 6.17 -0.35 5.61
CA THR A 179 4.98 0.00 4.82
C THR A 179 4.32 1.23 5.42
N THR A 180 4.01 2.21 4.56
CA THR A 180 3.27 3.42 4.88
C THR A 180 1.99 3.44 4.05
N PHE A 181 0.88 3.75 4.71
CA PHE A 181 -0.41 3.91 4.03
C PHE A 181 -0.62 5.38 3.68
N LEU A 182 -0.92 5.63 2.41
CA LEU A 182 -1.32 6.94 1.91
C LEU A 182 -2.82 7.00 1.87
N LEU A 183 -3.38 7.96 2.59
CA LEU A 183 -4.78 8.30 2.44
C LEU A 183 -4.95 9.03 1.11
N GLY A 184 -5.82 8.51 0.25
CA GLY A 184 -6.16 9.12 -1.02
C GLY A 184 -6.67 10.54 -0.83
N ASP A 185 -6.49 11.36 -1.87
CA ASP A 185 -7.06 12.71 -1.87
C ASP A 185 -8.60 12.61 -1.73
N PRO A 186 -9.21 13.31 -0.75
CA PRO A 186 -10.65 13.30 -0.56
C PRO A 186 -11.45 13.60 -1.83
N GLN A 187 -10.90 14.42 -2.74
CA GLN A 187 -11.55 14.76 -4.00
C GLN A 187 -11.73 13.52 -4.92
N TYR A 188 -10.91 12.48 -4.76
CA TYR A 188 -10.94 11.26 -5.57
C TYR A 188 -11.43 10.02 -4.79
N ASN A 189 -11.90 10.15 -3.55
CA ASN A 189 -12.33 9.02 -2.74
C ASN A 189 -13.54 8.25 -3.30
N HIS A 190 -14.36 8.93 -4.10
CA HIS A 190 -15.49 8.32 -4.82
C HIS A 190 -15.05 7.50 -6.04
N ILE A 191 -13.79 7.63 -6.48
CA ILE A 191 -13.25 6.94 -7.66
C ILE A 191 -12.68 5.59 -7.23
N SER A 192 -13.03 4.54 -7.97
CA SER A 192 -12.37 3.25 -7.89
C SER A 192 -12.16 2.68 -9.29
N SER A 193 -11.14 1.85 -9.48
CA SER A 193 -10.94 1.17 -10.76
C SER A 193 -12.15 0.35 -11.19
N THR A 194 -12.98 -0.14 -10.25
CA THR A 194 -14.23 -0.85 -10.60
C THR A 194 -15.22 0.08 -11.29
N ILE A 195 -15.48 1.26 -10.72
CA ILE A 195 -16.36 2.27 -11.34
C ILE A 195 -15.84 2.66 -12.73
N VAL A 196 -14.53 2.83 -12.88
CA VAL A 196 -13.93 3.17 -14.17
C VAL A 196 -14.15 2.06 -15.20
N ARG A 197 -13.97 0.78 -14.82
CA ARG A 197 -14.23 -0.36 -15.73
C ARG A 197 -15.70 -0.46 -16.13
N ASP A 198 -16.61 -0.25 -15.18
CA ASP A 198 -18.05 -0.35 -15.44
C ASP A 198 -18.51 0.75 -16.41
N LYS A 199 -18.06 1.99 -16.21
CA LYS A 199 -18.30 3.09 -17.15
C LYS A 199 -17.67 2.86 -18.52
N ALA A 200 -16.43 2.36 -18.56
CA ALA A 200 -15.72 2.05 -19.80
C ALA A 200 -16.46 1.00 -20.64
N LYS A 201 -17.06 -0.02 -19.99
CA LYS A 201 -17.86 -1.05 -20.67
C LYS A 201 -19.16 -0.51 -21.28
N LEU A 202 -19.74 0.50 -20.64
CA LEU A 202 -20.95 1.19 -21.11
C LEU A 202 -20.65 2.27 -22.17
N GLY A 203 -19.37 2.53 -22.47
CA GLY A 203 -18.97 3.61 -23.38
C GLY A 203 -19.26 5.00 -22.82
N GLU A 204 -19.41 5.12 -21.50
CA GLU A 204 -19.62 6.40 -20.83
C GLU A 204 -18.35 7.24 -20.79
N ASP A 205 -18.51 8.56 -20.61
CA ASP A 205 -17.38 9.46 -20.45
C ASP A 205 -16.58 9.15 -19.17
N LEU A 206 -15.25 9.15 -19.30
CA LEU A 206 -14.29 8.86 -18.25
C LEU A 206 -13.45 10.10 -17.85
N SER A 207 -13.69 11.26 -18.44
CA SER A 207 -12.90 12.49 -18.26
C SER A 207 -12.72 12.93 -16.79
N ASP A 208 -13.74 12.67 -15.95
CA ASP A 208 -13.71 12.92 -14.50
C ASP A 208 -12.84 11.93 -13.72
N PHE A 209 -12.57 10.75 -14.28
CA PHE A 209 -11.91 9.64 -13.59
C PHE A 209 -10.45 9.46 -13.99
N VAL A 210 -10.11 9.81 -15.22
CA VAL A 210 -8.79 9.63 -15.84
C VAL A 210 -8.42 10.86 -16.67
N PRO A 211 -7.14 11.07 -17.03
CA PRO A 211 -6.80 12.09 -18.01
C PRO A 211 -7.55 11.84 -19.33
N SER A 212 -8.15 12.87 -19.92
CA SER A 212 -9.06 12.76 -21.07
C SER A 212 -8.37 12.11 -22.27
N GLU A 213 -7.08 12.36 -22.43
CA GLU A 213 -6.24 11.79 -23.48
C GLU A 213 -6.20 10.26 -23.40
N VAL A 214 -6.30 9.69 -22.19
CA VAL A 214 -6.20 8.24 -21.94
C VAL A 214 -7.57 7.55 -21.88
N ALA A 215 -8.66 8.31 -21.82
CA ALA A 215 -10.02 7.78 -21.70
C ALA A 215 -10.36 6.78 -22.82
N GLU A 216 -10.06 7.13 -24.07
CA GLU A 216 -10.33 6.26 -25.23
C GLU A 216 -9.57 4.93 -25.18
N ASP A 217 -8.30 4.95 -24.74
CA ASP A 217 -7.52 3.72 -24.61
C ASP A 217 -8.14 2.77 -23.59
N ILE A 218 -8.60 3.32 -22.47
CA ILE A 218 -9.26 2.58 -21.40
C ILE A 218 -10.59 2.01 -21.93
N THR A 219 -11.45 2.84 -22.52
CA THR A 219 -12.71 2.40 -23.11
C THR A 219 -12.48 1.28 -24.13
N ARG A 220 -11.48 1.40 -25.02
CA ARG A 220 -11.13 0.35 -26.00
C ARG A 220 -10.64 -0.94 -25.35
N ILE A 221 -9.92 -0.89 -24.22
CA ILE A 221 -9.40 -2.08 -23.54
C ILE A 221 -10.53 -2.83 -22.81
N TYR A 222 -11.38 -2.11 -22.09
CA TYR A 222 -12.38 -2.72 -21.19
C TYR A 222 -13.72 -3.03 -21.87
N SER A 223 -14.02 -2.46 -23.04
CA SER A 223 -15.24 -2.76 -23.80
C SER A 223 -15.17 -4.01 -24.69
N ARG A 224 -13.99 -4.62 -24.87
CA ARG A 224 -13.78 -5.76 -25.80
C ARG A 224 -14.68 -6.98 -25.58
N GLY A 225 -15.14 -7.18 -24.34
CA GLY A 225 -16.05 -8.27 -24.00
C GLY A 225 -17.54 -7.97 -24.27
N VAL A 226 -17.90 -6.70 -24.49
CA VAL A 226 -19.28 -6.24 -24.71
C VAL A 226 -19.65 -6.27 -26.19
N THR A 227 -18.69 -5.97 -27.08
CA THR A 227 -18.90 -5.98 -28.53
C THR A 227 -19.14 -7.38 -29.12
N ASN A 228 -18.62 -8.43 -28.48
CA ASN A 228 -18.82 -9.80 -28.95
C ASN A 228 -20.19 -10.39 -28.58
N GLY A 229 -20.89 -9.84 -27.58
CA GLY A 229 -22.21 -10.33 -27.15
C GLY A 229 -23.39 -9.68 -27.88
N SER A 230 -23.17 -8.58 -28.60
CA SER A 230 -24.23 -7.83 -29.30
C SER A 230 -24.43 -8.26 -30.76
N GLN A 231 -23.55 -9.09 -31.32
CA GLN A 231 -23.74 -9.69 -32.65
C GLN A 231 -24.50 -11.03 -32.61
N GLU A 232 -24.49 -11.74 -31.49
CA GLU A 232 -25.14 -13.06 -31.37
C GLU A 232 -26.66 -12.96 -31.11
N SER A 233 -27.15 -11.84 -30.58
CA SER A 233 -28.58 -11.62 -30.31
C SER A 233 -29.38 -11.04 -31.48
N SER A 234 -28.73 -10.65 -32.59
CA SER A 234 -29.40 -10.11 -33.77
C SER A 234 -29.67 -11.13 -34.88
N GLU A 235 -29.03 -12.30 -34.85
CA GLU A 235 -29.23 -13.34 -35.90
C GLU A 235 -30.28 -14.39 -35.56
N THR A 236 -30.74 -14.48 -34.30
CA THR A 236 -31.77 -15.47 -33.89
C THR A 236 -33.21 -15.00 -33.99
N SER A 237 -33.47 -13.75 -34.39
CA SER A 237 -34.84 -13.20 -34.52
C SER A 237 -35.33 -13.02 -35.97
N ALA A 238 -34.58 -13.49 -36.96
CA ALA A 238 -34.94 -13.42 -38.39
C ALA A 238 -35.28 -14.79 -39.01
N THR A 239 -35.50 -15.83 -38.20
CA THR A 239 -36.00 -17.12 -38.69
C THR A 239 -36.86 -17.79 -37.62
N GLN A 240 -38.12 -17.37 -37.55
CA GLN A 240 -39.28 -18.20 -37.21
C GLN A 240 -40.58 -17.42 -37.44
#